data_AF-A0A7V9NP90-F1
#
_entry.id   AF-A0A7V9NP90-F1
#
_cell.length_a   1.000
_cell.length_b   1.000
_cell.length_c   1.000
_cell.angle_alpha   90.00
_cell.angle_beta   90.00
_cell.angle_gamma   90.00
#
_symmetry.space_group_name_H-M   'P 1'
#
loop_
_entity.id
_entity.type
_entity.pdbx_description
1 polymer ?
#
loop_
_entity_poly.entity_id
_entity_poly.type
_entity_poly.pdbx_seq_one_letter_code
_entity_poly.pdbx_strand_id
1 'polypeptide(L)' 'MANLLYGAGLRLKERLRLRVKDLDFGFKQILVRDGKGGKDRFTVLPQMLVDPLKKHL' A
#
# COMPACT_ATOMS: atom_id res chain seq x y z
N MET A 1 -0.68 11.92 2.38
CA MET A 1 0.52 11.05 2.21
C MET A 1 0.94 10.27 3.46
N ALA A 2 0.89 10.83 4.68
CA ALA A 2 1.30 10.15 5.92
C ALA A 2 0.42 8.93 6.31
N ASN A 3 -0.86 8.96 5.94
CA ASN A 3 -1.82 7.90 6.28
C ASN A 3 -1.49 6.51 5.70
N LEU A 4 -0.75 6.43 4.59
CA LEU A 4 -0.29 5.15 4.02
C LEU A 4 0.87 4.55 4.84
N LEU A 5 1.75 5.38 5.37
CA LEU A 5 2.86 4.92 6.22
C LEU A 5 2.32 4.41 7.56
N TYR A 6 1.42 5.19 8.18
CA TYR A 6 0.86 4.85 9.49
C TYR A 6 -0.25 3.80 9.41
N GLY A 7 -1.20 3.97 8.49
CA GLY A 7 -2.38 3.11 8.40
C GLY A 7 -2.13 1.76 7.72
N ALA A 8 -1.11 1.66 6.87
CA ALA A 8 -0.74 0.40 6.20
C ALA A 8 0.62 -0.14 6.68
N GLY A 9 1.27 0.49 7.68
CA GLY A 9 2.56 0.04 8.22
C GLY A 9 3.68 -0.02 7.17
N LEU A 10 3.60 0.82 6.13
CA LEU A 10 4.58 0.88 5.06
C LEU A 10 5.84 1.61 5.53
N ARG A 11 7.00 1.10 5.12
CA ARG A 11 8.26 1.83 5.24
C ARG A 11 8.37 2.87 4.14
N LEU A 12 9.17 3.90 4.36
CA LEU A 12 9.35 4.98 3.39
C LEU A 12 9.74 4.48 1.98
N LYS A 13 10.70 3.53 1.91
CA LYS A 13 11.13 2.92 0.65
C LYS A 13 10.03 2.09 -0.02
N GLU A 14 9.21 1.39 0.77
CA GLU A 14 8.09 0.59 0.28
C GLU A 14 7.02 1.48 -0.35
N ARG A 15 6.69 2.61 0.29
CA ARG A 15 5.79 3.63 -0.26
C ARG A 15 6.29 4.21 -1.58
N LEU A 16 7.58 4.52 -1.69
CA LEU A 16 8.17 5.11 -2.89
C LEU A 16 8.17 4.15 -4.09
N ARG A 17 8.23 2.84 -3.84
CA ARG A 17 8.21 1.80 -4.87
C ARG A 17 6.81 1.22 -5.13
N LEU A 18 5.82 1.65 -4.37
CA LEU A 18 4.45 1.15 -4.49
C LEU A 18 3.88 1.50 -5.87
N ARG A 19 3.34 0.50 -6.57
CA ARG A 19 2.70 0.70 -7.87
C ARG A 19 1.19 0.54 -7.72
N VAL A 20 0.46 1.19 -8.62
CA VAL A 20 -1.01 1.11 -8.68
C VAL A 20 -1.51 -0.35 -8.73
N LYS A 21 -0.82 -1.19 -9.52
CA LYS A 21 -1.14 -2.62 -9.65
C LYS A 21 -0.97 -3.44 -8.37
N ASP A 22 -0.23 -2.92 -7.40
CA ASP A 22 0.02 -3.57 -6.12
C ASP A 22 -1.09 -3.19 -5.09
N LEU A 23 -2.03 -2.30 -5.45
CA LEU A 23 -3.21 -1.97 -4.65
C LEU A 23 -4.37 -2.89 -5.04
N ASP A 24 -4.80 -3.73 -4.10
CA ASP A 24 -6.00 -4.54 -4.24
C ASP A 24 -7.17 -3.83 -3.55
N PHE A 25 -8.01 -3.18 -4.34
CA PHE A 25 -9.22 -2.51 -3.84
C PHE A 25 -10.36 -3.49 -3.52
N GLY A 26 -10.34 -4.71 -4.04
CA GLY A 26 -11.38 -5.72 -3.79
C GLY A 26 -11.22 -6.32 -2.40
N PHE A 27 -10.00 -6.76 -2.08
CA PHE A 27 -9.66 -7.33 -0.77
C PHE A 27 -9.17 -6.28 0.24
N LYS A 28 -9.02 -5.01 -0.19
CA LYS A 28 -8.51 -3.89 0.63
C LYS A 28 -7.12 -4.20 1.19
N GLN A 29 -6.23 -4.65 0.32
CA GLN A 29 -4.87 -5.02 0.65
C GLN A 29 -3.87 -4.29 -0.23
N ILE A 30 -2.66 -4.13 0.27
CA ILE A 30 -1.52 -3.59 -0.46
C ILE A 30 -0.45 -4.67 -0.51
N LEU A 31 -0.03 -5.03 -1.72
CA LEU A 31 1.11 -5.90 -1.93
C LEU A 31 2.41 -5.10 -1.79
N VAL A 32 3.16 -5.37 -0.72
CA VAL A 32 4.48 -4.82 -0.50
C VAL A 32 5.50 -5.78 -1.10
N ARG A 33 6.09 -5.37 -2.22
CA ARG A 33 7.17 -6.12 -2.86
C ARG A 33 8.52 -5.82 -2.21
N ASP A 34 9.40 -6.80 -2.21
CA ASP A 34 10.78 -6.63 -1.72
C ASP A 34 10.80 -6.13 -0.26
N GLY A 35 9.97 -6.76 0.58
CA GLY A 35 9.91 -6.52 2.01
C GLY A 35 11.18 -6.99 2.73
N LYS A 36 11.17 -6.96 4.06
CA LYS A 36 12.33 -7.40 4.86
C LYS A 36 12.72 -8.85 4.49
N GLY A 37 13.94 -9.03 3.98
CA GLY A 37 14.44 -10.34 3.55
C GLY A 37 14.08 -10.72 2.11
N GLY A 38 13.69 -9.75 1.26
CA GLY A 38 13.37 -9.99 -0.15
C GLY A 38 12.06 -10.74 -0.37
N LYS A 39 11.20 -10.81 0.66
CA LYS A 39 9.90 -11.46 0.59
C LYS A 39 8.79 -10.44 0.43
N ASP A 40 7.87 -10.77 -0.45
CA ASP A 40 6.64 -10.02 -0.62
C ASP A 40 5.71 -10.28 0.56
N ARG A 41 4.95 -9.27 0.96
CA ARG A 41 3.94 -9.38 2.01
C ARG A 41 2.73 -8.55 1.66
N PHE A 42 1.57 -8.97 2.15
CA PHE A 42 0.36 -8.16 2.11
C PHE A 42 0.25 -7.32 3.37
N THR A 43 -0.23 -6.09 3.22
CA THR A 43 -0.62 -5.23 4.33
C THR A 43 -2.02 -4.67 4.09
N VAL A 44 -2.63 -4.12 5.14
CA VAL A 44 -4.00 -3.61 5.09
C VAL A 44 -4.03 -2.28 4.35
N LEU A 45 -4.98 -2.11 3.41
CA LEU A 45 -5.31 -0.83 2.82
C LEU A 45 -6.42 -0.17 3.67
N PRO A 46 -6.16 0.97 4.33
CA PRO A 46 -7.21 1.68 5.07
C PRO A 46 -8.34 2.10 4.13
N GLN A 47 -9.59 1.85 4.54
CA GLN A 47 -10.77 2.20 3.74
C GLN A 47 -10.80 3.67 3.34
N MET A 48 -10.41 4.56 4.26
CA MET A 48 -10.34 6.01 4.04
C MET A 48 -9.38 6.43 2.92
N LEU A 49 -8.46 5.54 2.53
CA LEU A 49 -7.48 5.79 1.47
C LEU A 49 -7.92 5.23 0.12
N VAL A 50 -8.97 4.39 0.07
CA VAL A 50 -9.48 3.80 -1.17
C VAL A 50 -9.99 4.88 -2.12
N ASP A 51 -10.89 5.73 -1.66
CA ASP A 51 -11.49 6.80 -2.49
C ASP A 51 -10.47 7.84 -2.98
N PRO A 52 -9.58 8.41 -2.13
CA PRO A 52 -8.59 9.36 -2.61
C PRO A 52 -7.55 8.70 -3.53
N LEU A 53 -7.21 7.42 -3.33
CA LEU A 53 -6.33 6.69 -4.25
C LEU A 53 -7.02 6.46 -5.61
N LYS A 54 -8.29 6.03 -5.62
CA LYS A 54 -9.06 5.89 -6.86
C LYS A 54 -9.20 7.20 -7.62
N LYS A 55 -9.30 8.33 -6.93
CA LYS A 55 -9.40 9.66 -7.56
C LYS A 55 -8.08 10.14 -8.19
N HIS A 56 -6.94 9.59 -7.76
CA HIS A 56 -5.61 9.92 -8.30
C HIS A 56 -5.15 8.98 -9.41
N LEU A 57 -6.00 8.02 -9.80
CA LEU A 57 -5.79 7.11 -10.93
C LEU A 57 -6.58 7.59 -12.14
#